data_AF-A0AA38HV40-F1
#
_entry.id   AF-A0AA38HV40-F1
#
_cell.length_a   1.000
_cell.length_b   1.000
_cell.length_c   1.000
_cell.angle_alpha   90.00
_cell.angle_beta   90.00
_cell.angle_gamma   90.00
#
_symmetry.space_group_name_H-M   'P 1'
#
loop_
_entity.id
_entity.type
_entity.pdbx_description
1 polymer ?
#
loop_
_entity_poly.entity_id
_entity_poly.type
_entity_poly.pdbx_seq_one_letter_code
_entity_poly.pdbx_strand_id
1 'polypeptide(L)'
;MCENVPEEIAKKGKELRSNLLPLKSKNAYEKVYVSFQNWKNKNRVKEVTEDVILAFLDMRVKEIKTFFQEADDGEYLFEKVALIFGIAGACRKAELSKYTGDSFRRSSATLLVNAGGDITSLKRHSGWESTKVAESYIQESFGERVKIAQKVFGNEKLAPNELVDNEIVMDKPTNLSYSEACGSSSSSSSTSKNTAQNVYFNNCTFNFGDNYCKDSK
;
A
#
# COMPACT_ATOMS: atom_id res chain seq x y z
N MET A 1 -36.39 -19.14 -24.36
CA MET A 1 -35.97 -20.37 -25.06
C MET A 1 -34.51 -20.20 -25.40
N CYS A 2 -33.62 -20.96 -24.77
CA CYS A 2 -32.19 -20.87 -25.10
C CYS A 2 -31.90 -21.86 -26.22
N GLU A 3 -31.37 -21.33 -27.33
CA GLU A 3 -30.88 -22.10 -28.47
C GLU A 3 -29.81 -23.11 -28.04
N ASN A 4 -29.83 -24.26 -28.70
CA ASN A 4 -29.01 -25.41 -28.39
C ASN A 4 -27.55 -25.11 -28.81
N VAL A 5 -26.77 -24.54 -27.89
CA VAL A 5 -25.35 -24.21 -28.12
C VAL A 5 -24.57 -25.50 -28.38
N PRO A 6 -23.85 -25.63 -29.51
CA PRO A 6 -23.01 -26.80 -29.78
C PRO A 6 -22.03 -27.11 -28.64
N GLU A 7 -21.87 -28.39 -28.31
CA GLU A 7 -21.14 -28.87 -27.13
C GLU A 7 -19.68 -28.37 -27.07
N GLU A 8 -19.03 -28.24 -28.23
CA GLU A 8 -17.69 -27.67 -28.36
C GLU A 8 -17.63 -26.18 -27.97
N ILE A 9 -18.64 -25.40 -28.34
CA ILE A 9 -18.74 -23.98 -27.98
C ILE A 9 -19.03 -23.84 -26.48
N ALA A 10 -19.89 -24.71 -25.93
CA ALA A 10 -20.18 -24.76 -24.50
C ALA A 10 -18.95 -25.15 -23.66
N LYS A 11 -18.16 -26.12 -24.12
CA LYS A 11 -16.91 -26.57 -23.49
C LYS A 11 -15.84 -25.46 -23.51
N LYS A 12 -15.62 -24.85 -24.68
CA LYS A 12 -14.69 -23.71 -24.83
C LYS A 12 -15.12 -22.52 -23.97
N GLY A 13 -16.44 -22.26 -23.89
CA GLY A 13 -17.01 -21.25 -22.99
C GLY A 13 -16.76 -21.55 -21.51
N LYS A 14 -16.89 -22.80 -21.07
CA LYS A 14 -16.57 -23.21 -19.69
C LYS A 14 -15.08 -23.05 -19.39
N GLU A 15 -14.21 -23.46 -20.30
CA GLU A 15 -12.76 -23.33 -20.15
C GLU A 15 -12.32 -21.86 -20.07
N LEU A 16 -12.81 -21.01 -20.97
CA LEU A 16 -12.55 -19.56 -20.94
C LEU A 16 -13.02 -18.92 -19.63
N ARG A 17 -14.19 -19.31 -19.11
CA ARG A 17 -14.70 -18.83 -17.81
C ARG A 17 -13.80 -19.24 -16.66
N SER A 18 -13.20 -20.44 -16.70
CA SER A 18 -12.25 -20.88 -15.67
C SER A 18 -10.90 -20.16 -15.71
N ASN A 19 -10.52 -19.66 -16.89
CA ASN A 19 -9.27 -18.94 -17.13
C ASN A 19 -9.42 -17.41 -17.10
N LEU A 20 -10.64 -16.89 -16.92
CA LEU A 20 -10.93 -15.45 -16.90
C LEU A 20 -10.30 -14.73 -15.70
N LEU A 21 -10.12 -15.44 -14.59
CA LEU A 21 -9.52 -14.91 -13.38
C LEU A 21 -7.99 -15.04 -13.47
N PRO A 22 -7.22 -13.96 -13.19
CA PRO A 22 -5.77 -14.05 -13.10
C PRO A 22 -5.36 -15.14 -12.10
N LEU A 23 -4.56 -16.11 -12.53
CA LEU A 23 -4.25 -17.30 -11.74
C LEU A 23 -3.64 -16.95 -10.37
N LYS A 24 -2.78 -15.92 -10.33
CA LYS A 24 -2.13 -15.40 -9.12
C LYS A 24 -3.12 -14.80 -8.11
N SER A 25 -4.25 -14.26 -8.56
CA SER A 25 -5.21 -13.53 -7.74
C SER A 25 -6.58 -14.21 -7.65
N LYS A 26 -6.76 -15.37 -8.28
CA LYS A 26 -8.03 -16.11 -8.36
C LYS A 26 -8.68 -16.31 -6.99
N ASN A 27 -7.92 -16.82 -6.03
CA ASN A 27 -8.39 -17.06 -4.66
C ASN A 27 -8.89 -15.78 -3.97
N ALA A 28 -8.28 -14.62 -4.24
CA ALA A 28 -8.72 -13.36 -3.67
C ALA A 28 -10.11 -12.95 -4.21
N TYR A 29 -10.32 -13.06 -5.53
CA TYR A 29 -11.62 -12.76 -6.15
C TYR A 29 -12.71 -13.73 -5.68
N GLU A 30 -12.40 -15.03 -5.60
CA GLU A 30 -13.34 -16.05 -5.13
C GLU A 30 -13.81 -15.79 -3.69
N LYS A 31 -12.89 -15.40 -2.80
CA LYS A 31 -13.25 -15.06 -1.41
C LYS A 31 -14.21 -13.86 -1.32
N VAL A 32 -13.94 -12.81 -2.08
CA VAL A 32 -14.81 -11.63 -2.12
C VAL A 32 -16.17 -11.98 -2.71
N TYR A 33 -16.19 -12.78 -3.77
CA TYR A 33 -17.41 -13.26 -4.41
C TYR A 33 -18.27 -14.12 -3.45
N VAL A 34 -17.69 -15.06 -2.72
CA VAL A 34 -18.40 -15.86 -1.72
C VAL A 34 -18.99 -14.97 -0.62
N SER A 35 -18.21 -13.99 -0.14
CA SER A 35 -18.70 -13.02 0.85
C SER A 35 -19.90 -12.23 0.34
N PHE A 36 -19.84 -11.77 -0.91
CA PHE A 36 -20.94 -11.07 -1.57
C PHE A 36 -22.17 -11.95 -1.74
N GLN A 37 -22.01 -13.22 -2.16
CA GLN A 37 -23.13 -14.17 -2.29
C GLN A 37 -23.83 -14.42 -0.95
N ASN A 38 -23.06 -14.57 0.13
CA ASN A 38 -23.61 -14.72 1.48
C ASN A 38 -24.41 -13.48 1.90
N TRP A 39 -23.87 -12.28 1.65
CA TRP A 39 -24.56 -11.02 1.91
C TRP A 39 -25.84 -10.87 1.06
N LYS A 40 -25.78 -11.22 -0.22
CA LYS A 40 -26.92 -11.19 -1.16
C LYS A 40 -28.05 -12.07 -0.66
N ASN A 41 -27.74 -13.32 -0.28
CA ASN A 41 -28.70 -14.28 0.25
C ASN A 41 -29.32 -13.80 1.56
N LYS A 42 -28.50 -13.24 2.47
CA LYS A 42 -28.96 -12.66 3.74
C LYS A 42 -29.93 -11.50 3.54
N ASN A 43 -29.69 -10.66 2.53
CA ASN A 43 -30.53 -9.50 2.21
C ASN A 43 -31.66 -9.82 1.21
N ARG A 44 -31.84 -11.10 0.82
CA ARG A 44 -32.90 -11.57 -0.09
C ARG A 44 -32.92 -10.86 -1.44
N VAL A 45 -31.75 -10.40 -1.90
CA VAL A 45 -31.60 -9.70 -3.18
C VAL A 45 -31.63 -10.72 -4.32
N LYS A 46 -32.55 -10.54 -5.27
CA LYS A 46 -32.72 -11.50 -6.40
C LYS A 46 -31.80 -11.14 -7.57
N GLU A 47 -31.78 -9.88 -7.96
CA GLU A 47 -31.02 -9.34 -9.09
C GLU A 47 -29.82 -8.52 -8.60
N VAL A 48 -28.70 -8.57 -9.33
CA VAL A 48 -27.51 -7.79 -9.01
C VAL A 48 -27.49 -6.56 -9.91
N THR A 49 -27.82 -5.41 -9.35
CA THR A 49 -27.70 -4.09 -10.00
C THR A 49 -26.51 -3.31 -9.45
N GLU A 50 -26.20 -2.15 -10.02
CA GLU A 50 -25.18 -1.25 -9.49
C GLU A 50 -25.45 -0.86 -8.03
N ASP A 51 -26.69 -0.50 -7.71
CA ASP A 51 -27.10 -0.13 -6.34
C ASP A 51 -26.82 -1.24 -5.32
N VAL A 52 -27.01 -2.50 -5.73
CA VAL A 52 -26.73 -3.67 -4.88
C VAL A 52 -25.24 -3.79 -4.60
N ILE A 53 -24.39 -3.55 -5.61
CA ILE A 53 -22.93 -3.56 -5.45
C ILE A 53 -22.49 -2.40 -4.55
N LEU A 54 -23.03 -1.19 -4.78
CA LEU A 54 -22.73 -0.02 -3.96
C LEU A 54 -23.13 -0.24 -2.50
N ALA A 55 -24.31 -0.82 -2.24
CA ALA A 55 -24.74 -1.15 -0.88
C ALA A 55 -23.82 -2.18 -0.18
N PHE A 56 -23.33 -3.18 -0.92
CA PHE A 56 -22.34 -4.12 -0.39
C PHE A 56 -21.01 -3.43 -0.08
N LEU A 57 -20.53 -2.56 -0.98
CA LEU A 57 -19.29 -1.80 -0.77
C LEU A 57 -19.41 -0.86 0.43
N ASP A 58 -20.54 -0.16 0.57
CA ASP A 58 -20.82 0.69 1.73
C ASP A 58 -20.79 -0.12 3.04
N MET A 59 -21.40 -1.31 3.07
CA MET A 59 -21.29 -2.21 4.21
C MET A 59 -19.82 -2.55 4.53
N ARG A 60 -19.01 -2.91 3.53
CA ARG A 60 -17.58 -3.22 3.74
C ARG A 60 -16.79 -2.02 4.25
N VAL A 61 -17.09 -0.82 3.75
CA VAL A 61 -16.46 0.42 4.22
C VAL A 61 -16.82 0.70 5.68
N LYS A 62 -18.07 0.44 6.08
CA LYS A 62 -18.50 0.56 7.48
C LYS A 62 -17.74 -0.40 8.39
N GLU A 63 -17.61 -1.67 8.00
CA GLU A 63 -16.82 -2.67 8.75
C GLU A 63 -15.36 -2.20 8.97
N ILE A 64 -14.74 -1.65 7.92
CA ILE A 64 -13.39 -1.09 7.99
C ILE A 64 -13.33 0.10 8.96
N LYS A 65 -14.29 1.03 8.86
CA LYS A 65 -14.36 2.20 9.76
C LYS A 65 -14.51 1.78 11.22
N THR A 66 -15.40 0.85 11.50
CA THR A 66 -15.61 0.27 12.84
C THR A 66 -14.33 -0.36 13.35
N PHE A 67 -13.63 -1.16 12.54
CA PHE A 67 -12.33 -1.74 12.92
C PHE A 67 -11.29 -0.66 13.28
N PHE A 68 -11.18 0.41 12.50
CA PHE A 68 -10.23 1.49 12.80
C PHE A 68 -10.54 2.19 14.13
N GLN A 69 -11.83 2.39 14.44
CA GLN A 69 -12.26 3.15 15.61
C GLN A 69 -12.30 2.32 16.89
N GLU A 70 -12.77 1.07 16.80
CA GLU A 70 -13.12 0.28 17.98
C GLU A 70 -12.08 -0.79 18.33
N ALA A 71 -11.23 -1.21 17.40
CA ALA A 71 -10.21 -2.21 17.72
C ALA A 71 -9.12 -1.59 18.62
N ASP A 72 -8.63 -2.37 19.59
CA ASP A 72 -7.56 -1.94 20.49
C ASP A 72 -6.26 -1.67 19.72
N ASP A 73 -5.63 -0.52 19.97
CA ASP A 73 -4.36 -0.18 19.32
C ASP A 73 -3.20 -1.01 19.89
N GLY A 74 -3.28 -1.44 21.15
CA GLY A 74 -2.24 -2.31 21.72
C GLY A 74 -2.08 -3.63 20.97
N GLU A 75 -3.20 -4.22 20.55
CA GLU A 75 -3.23 -5.48 19.82
C GLU A 75 -3.19 -5.32 18.29
N TYR A 76 -3.86 -4.31 17.72
CA TYR A 76 -4.13 -4.23 16.26
C TYR A 76 -3.44 -3.05 15.55
N LEU A 77 -2.54 -2.31 16.20
CA LEU A 77 -1.90 -1.14 15.57
C LEU A 77 -1.21 -1.51 14.24
N PHE A 78 -0.53 -2.65 14.19
CA PHE A 78 0.16 -3.06 12.97
C PHE A 78 -0.82 -3.41 11.83
N GLU A 79 -1.90 -4.12 12.13
CA GLU A 79 -2.96 -4.49 11.20
C GLU A 79 -3.70 -3.25 10.68
N LYS A 80 -3.96 -2.26 11.54
CA LYS A 80 -4.52 -0.96 11.15
C LYS A 80 -3.60 -0.25 10.16
N VAL A 81 -2.31 -0.15 10.48
CA VAL A 81 -1.31 0.48 9.58
C VAL A 81 -1.22 -0.29 8.26
N ALA A 82 -1.13 -1.62 8.29
CA ALA A 82 -1.08 -2.45 7.09
C ALA A 82 -2.32 -2.26 6.19
N LEU A 83 -3.50 -2.12 6.81
CA LEU A 83 -4.75 -1.85 6.09
C LEU A 83 -4.75 -0.47 5.42
N ILE A 84 -4.24 0.58 6.10
CA ILE A 84 -4.10 1.93 5.50
C ILE A 84 -3.24 1.86 4.24
N PHE A 85 -2.07 1.21 4.32
CA PHE A 85 -1.16 1.06 3.17
C PHE A 85 -1.83 0.31 2.01
N GLY A 86 -2.64 -0.72 2.32
CA GLY A 86 -3.41 -1.45 1.34
C GLY A 86 -4.49 -0.62 0.65
N ILE A 87 -5.26 0.18 1.40
CA ILE A 87 -6.34 1.03 0.86
C ILE A 87 -5.79 2.21 0.07
N ALA A 88 -4.72 2.84 0.56
CA ALA A 88 -4.04 3.94 -0.15
C ALA A 88 -3.32 3.47 -1.42
N GLY A 89 -3.16 2.16 -1.61
CA GLY A 89 -2.40 1.61 -2.73
C GLY A 89 -0.89 1.87 -2.65
N ALA A 90 -0.37 2.11 -1.44
CA ALA A 90 1.03 2.45 -1.22
C ALA A 90 1.97 1.25 -1.45
N CYS A 91 1.50 0.03 -1.19
CA CYS A 91 2.25 -1.19 -1.45
C CYS A 91 1.33 -2.41 -1.58
N ARG A 92 1.74 -3.41 -2.36
CA ARG A 92 1.06 -4.71 -2.37
C ARG A 92 1.38 -5.48 -1.09
N LYS A 93 0.51 -6.43 -0.72
CA LYS A 93 0.74 -7.31 0.45
C LYS A 93 2.14 -7.96 0.49
N ALA A 94 2.63 -8.42 -0.67
CA ALA A 94 3.95 -9.07 -0.77
C ALA A 94 5.14 -8.07 -0.72
N GLU A 95 4.88 -6.79 -0.98
CA GLU A 95 5.87 -5.71 -0.85
C GLU A 95 5.88 -5.19 0.58
N LEU A 96 4.71 -5.07 1.22
CA LEU A 96 4.59 -4.67 2.62
C LEU A 96 5.39 -5.58 3.55
N SER A 97 5.34 -6.90 3.32
CA SER A 97 6.14 -7.87 4.09
C SER A 97 7.66 -7.73 3.89
N LYS A 98 8.10 -7.05 2.84
CA LYS A 98 9.51 -6.77 2.54
C LYS A 98 9.90 -5.33 2.88
N TYR A 99 8.95 -4.52 3.35
CA TYR A 99 9.19 -3.14 3.70
C TYR A 99 9.96 -3.10 5.03
N THR A 100 11.27 -2.93 4.93
CA THR A 100 12.18 -2.86 6.09
C THR A 100 12.44 -1.41 6.51
N GLY A 101 13.10 -1.24 7.66
CA GLY A 101 13.61 0.06 8.11
C GLY A 101 14.49 0.76 7.07
N ASP A 102 15.17 0.02 6.17
CA ASP A 102 15.93 0.61 5.06
C ASP A 102 15.04 1.31 4.03
N SER A 103 13.90 0.71 3.70
CA SER A 103 12.94 1.32 2.79
C SER A 103 12.30 2.55 3.44
N PHE A 104 11.93 2.43 4.73
CA PHE A 104 11.43 3.56 5.51
C PHE A 104 12.43 4.72 5.55
N ARG A 105 13.71 4.43 5.80
CA ARG A 105 14.77 5.46 5.83
C ARG A 105 14.89 6.23 4.53
N ARG A 106 14.74 5.57 3.38
CA ARG A 106 14.79 6.22 2.05
C ARG A 106 13.54 7.08 1.80
N SER A 107 12.37 6.56 2.15
CA SER A 107 11.11 7.30 2.06
C SER A 107 11.10 8.52 2.98
N SER A 108 11.58 8.38 4.23
CA SER A 108 11.63 9.47 5.21
C SER A 108 12.65 10.54 4.82
N ALA A 109 13.79 10.15 4.25
CA ALA A 109 14.76 11.09 3.67
C ALA A 109 14.14 11.94 2.55
N THR A 110 13.42 11.30 1.63
CA THR A 110 12.73 12.01 0.53
C THR A 110 11.70 12.99 1.06
N LEU A 111 10.90 12.58 2.07
CA LEU A 111 9.90 13.43 2.70
C LEU A 111 10.53 14.63 3.41
N LEU A 112 11.61 14.40 4.16
CA LEU A 112 12.32 15.42 4.93
C LEU A 112 12.91 16.49 4.00
N VAL A 113 13.53 16.08 2.90
CA VAL A 113 14.08 17.02 1.93
C VAL A 113 12.98 17.80 1.22
N ASN A 114 11.87 17.15 0.84
CA ASN A 114 10.74 17.84 0.24
C ASN A 114 10.11 18.87 1.19
N ALA A 115 10.18 18.63 2.51
CA ALA A 115 9.81 19.61 3.54
C ALA A 115 10.86 20.72 3.76
N GLY A 116 11.98 20.71 3.02
CA GLY A 116 13.05 21.71 3.09
C GLY A 116 14.21 21.34 4.02
N GLY A 117 14.31 20.07 4.44
CA GLY A 117 15.43 19.58 5.24
C GLY A 117 16.76 19.64 4.48
N ASP A 118 17.80 20.15 5.15
CA ASP A 118 19.15 20.24 4.62
C ASP A 118 19.95 18.95 4.87
N ILE A 119 21.18 18.90 4.36
CA ILE A 119 22.06 17.75 4.53
C ILE A 119 22.37 17.44 6.00
N THR A 120 22.42 18.47 6.85
CA THR A 120 22.63 18.33 8.29
C THR A 120 21.44 17.62 8.94
N SER A 121 20.22 18.03 8.57
CA SER A 121 18.97 17.42 9.03
C SER A 121 18.87 15.96 8.58
N LEU A 122 19.25 15.64 7.34
CA LEU A 122 19.36 14.27 6.83
C LEU A 122 20.31 13.41 7.66
N LYS A 123 21.55 13.87 7.86
CA LYS A 123 22.55 13.13 8.65
C LYS A 123 22.07 12.88 10.09
N ARG A 124 21.41 13.86 10.70
CA ARG A 124 20.84 13.75 12.04
C ARG A 124 19.61 12.84 12.10
N HIS A 125 18.77 12.84 11.07
CA HIS A 125 17.50 12.10 11.09
C HIS A 125 17.67 10.59 11.03
N SER A 126 18.67 10.08 10.31
CA SER A 126 18.79 8.63 10.10
C SER A 126 20.20 8.12 9.78
N GLY A 127 21.24 8.80 10.25
CA GLY A 127 22.62 8.29 10.19
C GLY A 127 23.16 8.13 8.77
N TRP A 128 22.86 9.08 7.87
CA TRP A 128 23.40 9.04 6.51
C TRP A 128 24.90 9.35 6.51
N GLU A 129 25.73 8.31 6.60
CA GLU A 129 27.19 8.45 6.62
C GLU A 129 27.75 9.01 5.30
N SER A 130 27.15 8.64 4.17
CA SER A 130 27.59 9.12 2.85
C SER A 130 26.94 10.46 2.49
N THR A 131 27.76 11.51 2.44
CA THR A 131 27.38 12.83 1.92
C THR A 131 26.89 12.74 0.47
N LYS A 132 27.55 11.93 -0.36
CA LYS A 132 27.20 11.77 -1.78
C LYS A 132 25.80 11.17 -1.97
N VAL A 133 25.43 10.17 -1.16
CA VAL A 133 24.09 9.58 -1.23
C VAL A 133 23.04 10.52 -0.62
N ALA A 134 23.37 11.25 0.45
CA ALA A 134 22.45 12.24 1.01
C ALA A 134 22.18 13.42 0.05
N GLU A 135 23.20 13.87 -0.69
CA GLU A 135 23.09 14.93 -1.69
C GLU A 135 22.17 14.55 -2.85
N SER A 136 22.13 13.28 -3.27
CA SER A 136 21.23 12.87 -4.36
C SER A 136 19.76 13.09 -3.99
N TYR A 137 19.35 12.78 -2.75
CA TYR A 137 17.99 13.06 -2.28
C TYR A 137 17.66 14.56 -2.30
N ILE A 138 18.63 15.42 -1.94
CA ILE A 138 18.48 16.88 -1.97
C ILE A 138 18.29 17.40 -3.39
N GLN A 139 19.17 16.98 -4.30
CA GLN A 139 19.14 17.37 -5.71
C GLN A 139 17.90 16.85 -6.46
N GLU A 140 17.34 15.73 -6.01
CA GLU A 140 16.11 15.15 -6.57
C GLU A 140 14.84 15.86 -6.09
N SER A 141 14.90 16.63 -5.00
CA SER A 141 13.72 17.34 -4.50
C SER A 141 13.25 18.43 -5.45
N PHE A 142 11.93 18.45 -5.67
CA PHE A 142 11.30 19.44 -6.54
C PHE A 142 11.58 20.87 -6.05
N GLY A 143 11.48 21.09 -4.73
CA GLY A 143 11.73 22.39 -4.11
C GLY A 143 13.14 22.93 -4.37
N GLU A 144 14.17 22.09 -4.31
CA GLU A 144 15.54 22.53 -4.56
C GLU A 144 15.80 22.80 -6.05
N ARG A 145 15.23 21.97 -6.94
CA ARG A 145 15.27 22.23 -8.38
C ARG A 145 14.58 23.54 -8.75
N VAL A 146 13.44 23.86 -8.14
CA VAL A 146 12.75 25.14 -8.32
C VAL A 146 13.58 26.30 -7.78
N LYS A 147 14.18 26.19 -6.60
CA LYS A 147 15.07 27.23 -6.06
C LYS A 147 16.31 27.46 -6.92
N ILE A 148 16.94 26.40 -7.41
CA ILE A 148 18.09 26.50 -8.31
C ILE A 148 17.65 27.13 -9.64
N ALA A 149 16.54 26.69 -10.22
CA ALA A 149 15.98 27.30 -11.43
C ALA A 149 15.69 28.78 -11.21
N GLN A 150 15.05 29.15 -10.10
CA GLN A 150 14.81 30.55 -9.74
C GLN A 150 16.10 31.36 -9.56
N LYS A 151 17.17 30.77 -9.02
CA LYS A 151 18.48 31.43 -8.91
C LYS A 151 19.19 31.56 -10.26
N VAL A 152 19.03 30.58 -11.15
CA VAL A 152 19.64 30.54 -12.48
C VAL A 152 18.93 31.49 -13.44
N PHE A 153 17.60 31.55 -13.37
CA PHE A 153 16.74 32.41 -14.19
C PHE A 153 16.36 33.72 -13.48
N GLY A 154 16.89 33.96 -12.28
CA GLY A 154 16.55 35.08 -11.40
C GLY A 154 17.33 36.35 -11.67
N ASN A 155 17.10 36.96 -12.82
CA ASN A 155 17.22 38.40 -13.01
C ASN A 155 16.26 38.91 -14.10
N GLU A 156 14.99 38.50 -14.06
CA GLU A 156 13.90 39.31 -14.58
C GLU A 156 12.89 39.55 -13.46
N LYS A 157 12.72 40.81 -13.09
CA LYS A 157 11.73 41.24 -12.11
C LYS A 157 10.33 40.88 -12.62
N LEU A 158 9.70 39.86 -12.04
CA LEU A 158 8.24 39.81 -11.97
C LEU A 158 7.85 40.54 -10.69
N ALA A 159 7.20 41.70 -10.86
CA ALA A 159 6.72 42.53 -9.78
C ALA A 159 5.75 41.73 -8.87
N PRO A 160 5.75 41.98 -7.55
CA PRO A 160 4.83 41.32 -6.63
C PRO A 160 3.46 41.98 -6.78
N ASN A 161 2.53 41.32 -7.45
CA ASN A 161 1.11 41.62 -7.28
C ASN A 161 0.34 40.31 -7.05
N GLU A 162 -0.29 40.31 -5.88
CA GLU A 162 -1.43 39.49 -5.46
C GLU A 162 -1.15 38.04 -5.02
N LEU A 163 -0.99 37.91 -3.70
CA LEU A 163 -1.51 36.79 -2.94
C LEU A 163 -3.01 36.66 -3.25
N VAL A 164 -3.36 35.74 -4.13
CA VAL A 164 -4.70 35.16 -4.14
C VAL A 164 -4.54 33.74 -3.64
N ASP A 165 -5.05 33.52 -2.44
CA ASP A 165 -5.28 32.20 -1.86
C ASP A 165 -5.95 31.32 -2.90
N ASN A 166 -5.23 30.32 -3.39
CA ASN A 166 -5.82 29.20 -4.12
C ASN A 166 -5.19 27.93 -3.57
N GLU A 167 -5.97 27.25 -2.74
CA GLU A 167 -5.89 25.82 -2.49
C GLU A 167 -5.52 25.08 -3.79
N ILE A 168 -4.30 24.57 -3.87
CA ILE A 168 -3.97 23.58 -4.89
C ILE A 168 -4.40 22.22 -4.34
N VAL A 169 -5.63 21.89 -4.73
CA VAL A 169 -6.15 20.55 -4.99
C VAL A 169 -5.02 19.60 -5.40
N MET A 170 -4.91 18.49 -4.68
CA MET A 170 -4.04 17.36 -5.03
C MET A 170 -4.51 16.74 -6.36
N ASP A 171 -3.99 17.24 -7.47
CA ASP A 171 -4.05 16.52 -8.74
C ASP A 171 -2.91 15.50 -8.82
N LYS A 172 -3.35 14.26 -8.94
CA LYS A 172 -2.64 12.98 -9.07
C LYS A 172 -1.45 13.05 -10.05
N PRO A 173 -0.21 12.70 -9.63
CA PRO A 173 0.84 12.44 -10.60
C PRO A 173 0.61 11.08 -11.26
N THR A 174 0.37 11.15 -12.55
CA THR A 174 0.28 10.02 -13.48
C THR A 174 1.70 9.52 -13.78
N ASN A 175 1.90 8.20 -13.61
CA ASN A 175 3.01 7.36 -14.09
C ASN A 175 4.46 7.83 -13.80
N LEU A 176 5.07 7.26 -12.75
CA LEU A 176 6.53 7.14 -12.64
C LEU A 176 6.92 5.65 -12.69
N SER A 177 7.61 5.27 -13.76
CA SER A 177 8.22 3.95 -13.92
C SER A 177 9.35 3.76 -12.91
N TYR A 178 9.16 2.82 -11.98
CA TYR A 178 10.16 2.42 -11.01
C TYR A 178 11.16 1.44 -11.65
N SER A 179 12.45 1.78 -11.64
CA SER A 179 13.53 0.83 -11.93
C SER A 179 13.92 0.11 -10.64
N GLU A 180 13.73 -1.22 -10.62
CA GLU A 180 14.09 -2.10 -9.51
C GLU A 180 15.60 -2.35 -9.44
N ALA A 181 16.16 -2.39 -8.23
CA ALA A 181 17.40 -3.11 -7.96
C ALA A 181 17.24 -3.92 -6.66
N CYS A 182 17.25 -5.25 -6.82
CA CYS A 182 17.10 -6.29 -5.80
C CYS A 182 18.46 -6.73 -5.26
N GLY A 183 18.53 -7.09 -3.97
CA GLY A 183 19.66 -7.78 -3.36
C GLY A 183 19.19 -8.63 -2.17
N SER A 184 19.24 -9.95 -2.35
CA SER A 184 18.67 -11.02 -1.51
C SER A 184 19.56 -11.45 -0.33
N SER A 185 18.97 -12.13 0.68
CA SER A 185 19.40 -13.40 1.36
C SER A 185 19.00 -13.42 2.87
N SER A 186 18.03 -14.26 3.28
CA SER A 186 18.13 -15.55 4.04
C SER A 186 18.53 -15.42 5.53
N SER A 187 18.01 -16.09 6.57
CA SER A 187 17.10 -17.24 6.77
C SER A 187 16.98 -17.57 8.29
N SER A 188 15.82 -18.13 8.75
CA SER A 188 15.58 -19.13 9.84
C SER A 188 16.06 -18.87 11.31
N SER A 189 15.45 -19.29 12.44
CA SER A 189 14.31 -20.16 12.81
C SER A 189 14.16 -20.29 14.37
N SER A 190 12.91 -20.29 14.89
CA SER A 190 12.28 -21.05 16.03
C SER A 190 12.90 -21.12 17.46
N THR A 191 12.17 -21.05 18.60
CA THR A 191 11.08 -21.97 19.06
C THR A 191 10.45 -21.60 20.46
N SER A 192 9.09 -21.56 20.56
CA SER A 192 8.14 -22.01 21.66
C SER A 192 8.23 -21.48 23.12
N LYS A 193 7.16 -21.33 23.94
CA LYS A 193 5.70 -21.63 23.92
C LYS A 193 5.07 -21.00 25.20
N ASN A 194 3.84 -20.47 25.17
CA ASN A 194 2.71 -20.99 25.97
C ASN A 194 1.38 -20.25 25.73
N THR A 195 0.30 -20.98 26.01
CA THR A 195 -1.02 -20.95 25.38
C THR A 195 -2.07 -20.12 26.16
N ALA A 196 -2.91 -19.37 25.42
CA ALA A 196 -4.32 -19.14 25.75
C ALA A 196 -5.11 -18.90 24.43
N GLN A 197 -6.33 -19.41 24.36
CA GLN A 197 -7.11 -19.61 23.13
C GLN A 197 -7.71 -18.30 22.58
N ASN A 198 -7.42 -17.96 21.31
CA ASN A 198 -7.84 -16.72 20.64
C ASN A 198 -8.54 -16.97 19.29
N VAL A 199 -9.40 -16.00 18.92
CA VAL A 199 -10.36 -15.98 17.81
C VAL A 199 -9.70 -16.14 16.43
N TYR A 200 -10.24 -17.04 15.61
CA TYR A 200 -9.67 -17.42 14.30
C TYR A 200 -10.12 -16.51 13.15
N PHE A 201 -9.23 -15.63 12.68
CA PHE A 201 -9.23 -15.14 11.31
C PHE A 201 -8.35 -16.06 10.44
N ASN A 202 -8.93 -17.10 9.86
CA ASN A 202 -8.17 -18.03 9.01
C ASN A 202 -7.68 -17.34 7.73
N ASN A 203 -6.43 -16.88 7.73
CA ASN A 203 -5.27 -17.69 7.29
C ASN A 203 -4.14 -16.83 6.71
N CYS A 204 -3.43 -16.09 7.56
CA CYS A 204 -2.08 -15.58 7.31
C CYS A 204 -1.26 -15.67 8.60
N THR A 205 -0.70 -16.84 8.87
CA THR A 205 0.22 -17.03 9.99
C THR A 205 1.60 -16.51 9.59
N PHE A 206 2.03 -15.40 10.18
CA PHE A 206 3.42 -14.93 10.09
C PHE A 206 4.17 -15.42 11.33
N ASN A 207 5.06 -16.39 11.15
CA ASN A 207 5.98 -16.83 12.21
C ASN A 207 7.25 -15.97 12.13
N PHE A 208 7.49 -15.13 13.14
CA PHE A 208 8.82 -14.56 13.37
C PHE A 208 9.53 -15.46 14.39
N GLY A 209 10.59 -16.14 13.95
CA GLY A 209 11.51 -16.81 14.86
C GLY A 209 12.34 -15.76 15.60
N ASP A 210 12.47 -15.95 16.91
CA ASP A 210 13.34 -15.17 17.79
C ASP A 210 14.77 -15.14 17.25
N ASN A 211 15.28 -13.94 16.93
CA ASN A 211 16.72 -13.65 16.86
C ASN A 211 16.94 -12.14 17.03
N TYR A 212 16.78 -11.65 18.27
CA TYR A 212 17.52 -10.47 18.71
C TYR A 212 18.99 -10.88 18.84
N CYS A 213 19.86 -10.43 17.94
CA CYS A 213 21.29 -10.40 18.25
C CYS A 213 21.55 -9.29 19.27
N LYS A 214 22.00 -9.69 20.45
CA LYS A 214 22.80 -8.84 21.33
C LYS A 214 24.16 -8.65 20.66
N ASP A 215 24.48 -7.44 20.25
CA ASP A 215 25.88 -7.08 19.99
C ASP A 215 26.54 -6.80 21.34
N SER A 216 27.37 -7.75 21.79
CA SER A 216 28.38 -7.52 22.82
C SER A 216 29.58 -6.80 22.21
N LYS A 217 30.15 -5.92 23.03
CA LYS A 217 31.44 -5.22 22.83
C LYS A 217 32.58 -6.12 22.39
#